data_AF-A0A3E1DFN0-F1
#
_entry.id   AF-A0A3E1DFN0-F1
#
_cell.length_a   1.000
_cell.length_b   1.000
_cell.length_c   1.000
_cell.angle_alpha   90.00
_cell.angle_beta   90.00
_cell.angle_gamma   90.00
#
_symmetry.space_group_name_H-M   'P 1'
#
loop_
_entity.id
_entity.type
_entity.pdbx_description
1 polymer ?
#
loop_
_entity_poly.entity_id
_entity_poly.type
_entity_poly.pdbx_seq_one_letter_code
_entity_poly.pdbx_strand_id
1 'polypeptide(L)'
;MVESGWHISVVSPARIKGFAQGELARNKTDRADASLLARFCAAMRPSLWAPPPTEWRELRGWVDRLQALKNMYQQESNRLEAHTATGQASLIKSVQTHLDWLAQQIGALKHDIDDHINRHPELKHDAELLHSIPGIGSTTVTKVLAYTGDVRHFTNAKALVAFIGVTPRQRLSGSSVKGRTMMSRTGHADLRRALYMPGLVARRHNPVLRAFGDRLSTTGLAPRAVAGAVMRKLAHLTLRGDQIGAAI
;
A
#
# COMPACT_ATOMS: atom_id res chain seq x y z
N MET A 1 -10.25 2.51 23.13
CA MET A 1 -10.75 1.12 23.00
C MET A 1 -9.74 0.12 23.55
N VAL A 2 -8.57 -0.11 22.93
CA VAL A 2 -7.52 -0.96 23.52
C VAL A 2 -7.05 -0.38 24.85
N GLU A 3 -6.76 0.92 24.90
CA GLU A 3 -6.43 1.68 26.12
C GLU A 3 -7.55 1.66 27.18
N SER A 4 -8.77 1.31 26.77
CA SER A 4 -9.94 1.20 27.65
C SER A 4 -10.22 -0.25 28.07
N GLY A 5 -9.27 -1.17 27.85
CA GLY A 5 -9.34 -2.57 28.26
C GLY A 5 -10.06 -3.53 27.29
N TRP A 6 -10.46 -3.06 26.10
CA TRP A 6 -11.18 -3.90 25.14
C TRP A 6 -10.22 -4.73 24.29
N HIS A 7 -10.54 -6.02 24.16
CA HIS A 7 -9.93 -6.91 23.19
C HIS A 7 -10.43 -6.58 21.77
N ILE A 8 -9.52 -6.26 20.87
CA ILE A 8 -9.84 -5.91 19.48
C ILE A 8 -9.21 -6.94 18.55
N SER A 9 -9.92 -7.31 17.48
CA SER A 9 -9.37 -8.08 16.37
C SER A 9 -9.67 -7.35 15.06
N VAL A 10 -8.65 -7.17 14.22
CA VAL A 10 -8.81 -6.58 12.88
C VAL A 10 -8.79 -7.72 11.86
N VAL A 11 -9.90 -7.88 11.13
CA VAL A 11 -10.10 -8.98 10.19
C VAL A 11 -10.41 -8.44 8.81
N SER A 12 -9.81 -9.03 7.78
CA SER A 12 -10.11 -8.68 6.39
C SER A 12 -11.60 -8.86 6.08
N PRO A 13 -12.29 -7.85 5.51
CA PRO A 13 -13.70 -7.97 5.11
C PRO A 13 -13.98 -9.14 4.16
N ALA A 14 -12.98 -9.58 3.38
CA ALA A 14 -13.11 -10.73 2.50
C ALA A 14 -13.33 -12.04 3.28
N ARG A 15 -12.74 -12.19 4.48
CA ARG A 15 -12.95 -13.36 5.35
C ARG A 15 -14.36 -13.38 5.91
N ILE A 16 -14.84 -12.23 6.38
CA ILE A 16 -16.22 -12.07 6.87
C ILE A 16 -17.22 -12.39 5.75
N LYS A 17 -16.99 -11.84 4.55
CA LYS A 17 -17.83 -12.13 3.38
C LYS A 17 -17.83 -13.62 3.02
N GLY A 18 -16.67 -14.28 3.04
CA GLY A 18 -16.59 -15.72 2.78
C GLY A 18 -17.35 -16.55 3.81
N PHE A 19 -17.27 -16.18 5.09
CA PHE A 19 -18.02 -16.83 6.16
C PHE A 19 -19.54 -16.64 6.00
N ALA A 20 -19.99 -15.41 5.69
CA ALA A 20 -21.39 -15.11 5.41
C ALA A 20 -21.95 -15.93 4.23
N GLN A 21 -21.14 -16.10 3.19
CA GLN A 21 -21.49 -16.95 2.04
C GLN A 21 -21.59 -18.42 2.43
N GLY A 22 -20.70 -18.92 3.30
CA GLY A 22 -20.76 -20.27 3.84
C GLY A 22 -22.00 -20.54 4.69
N GLU A 23 -22.48 -19.54 5.45
CA GLU A 23 -23.74 -19.62 6.21
C GLU A 23 -25.00 -19.35 5.38
N LEU A 24 -24.87 -19.10 4.07
CA LEU A 24 -25.98 -18.72 3.17
C LEU A 24 -26.77 -17.51 3.68
N ALA A 25 -26.10 -16.56 4.34
CA ALA A 25 -26.75 -15.35 4.85
C ALA A 25 -27.29 -14.50 3.68
N ARG A 26 -28.62 -14.29 3.63
CA ARG A 26 -29.30 -13.57 2.54
C ARG A 26 -29.63 -12.12 2.86
N ASN A 27 -29.94 -11.82 4.12
CA ASN A 27 -30.39 -10.49 4.54
C ASN A 27 -29.22 -9.68 5.12
N LYS A 28 -29.14 -8.40 4.72
CA LYS A 28 -28.16 -7.45 5.23
C LYS A 28 -28.85 -6.38 6.06
N THR A 29 -28.74 -6.50 7.38
CA THR A 29 -29.22 -5.53 8.36
C THR A 29 -28.16 -5.41 9.46
N ASP A 30 -28.11 -4.27 10.17
CA ASP A 30 -27.10 -4.07 11.23
C ASP A 30 -27.15 -5.18 12.30
N ARG A 31 -28.36 -5.65 12.64
CA ARG A 31 -28.56 -6.78 13.56
C ARG A 31 -28.01 -8.10 13.01
N ALA A 32 -28.25 -8.37 11.73
CA ALA A 32 -27.74 -9.58 11.08
C ALA A 32 -26.22 -9.55 10.96
N ASP A 33 -25.64 -8.40 10.60
CA ASP A 33 -24.20 -8.19 10.50
C ASP A 33 -23.51 -8.33 11.87
N ALA A 34 -24.07 -7.75 12.93
CA ALA A 34 -23.55 -7.94 14.30
C ALA A 34 -23.56 -9.41 14.73
N SER A 35 -24.65 -10.12 14.46
CA SER A 35 -24.78 -11.55 14.79
C SER A 35 -23.81 -12.42 13.99
N LEU A 36 -23.62 -12.11 12.70
CA LEU A 36 -22.64 -12.76 11.83
C LEU A 36 -21.21 -12.56 12.35
N LEU A 37 -20.85 -11.33 12.74
CA LEU A 37 -19.53 -11.03 13.30
C LEU A 37 -19.29 -11.78 14.61
N ALA A 38 -20.29 -11.86 15.49
CA ALA A 38 -20.19 -12.63 16.73
C ALA A 38 -19.92 -14.12 16.47
N ARG A 39 -20.69 -14.74 15.55
CA ARG A 39 -20.48 -16.14 15.15
C ARG A 39 -19.12 -16.35 14.49
N PHE A 40 -18.71 -15.43 13.62
CA PHE A 40 -17.38 -15.47 13.01
C PHE A 40 -16.28 -15.44 14.08
N CYS A 41 -16.36 -14.54 15.06
CA CYS A 41 -15.38 -14.44 16.13
C CYS A 41 -15.34 -15.70 17.01
N ALA A 42 -16.50 -16.27 17.34
CA ALA A 42 -16.59 -17.51 18.11
C ALA A 42 -15.98 -18.71 17.37
N ALA A 43 -16.25 -18.83 16.06
CA ALA A 43 -15.78 -19.94 15.23
C ALA A 43 -14.29 -19.81 14.85
N MET A 44 -13.88 -18.62 14.40
CA MET A 44 -12.56 -18.40 13.81
C MET A 44 -11.51 -17.91 14.79
N ARG A 45 -11.92 -17.47 15.99
CA ARG A 45 -11.05 -16.95 17.07
C ARG A 45 -9.91 -16.08 16.53
N PRO A 46 -10.22 -14.97 15.84
CA PRO A 46 -9.20 -14.15 15.23
C PRO A 46 -8.20 -13.66 16.29
N SER A 47 -6.93 -13.56 15.90
CA SER A 47 -5.89 -13.05 16.78
C SER A 47 -6.22 -11.64 17.27
N LEU A 48 -5.79 -11.34 18.50
CA LEU A 48 -5.89 -9.99 19.04
C LEU A 48 -5.00 -9.05 18.23
N TRP A 49 -5.53 -7.88 17.94
CA TRP A 49 -4.84 -6.80 17.29
C TRP A 49 -4.19 -5.91 18.35
N ALA A 50 -2.88 -5.75 18.24
CA ALA A 50 -2.13 -4.75 18.98
C ALA A 50 -2.01 -3.49 18.12
N PRO A 51 -2.22 -2.29 18.71
CA PRO A 51 -1.97 -1.05 17.99
C PRO A 51 -0.48 -0.96 17.64
N PRO A 52 -0.13 -0.48 16.43
CA PRO A 52 1.25 -0.15 16.11
C PRO A 52 1.78 0.90 17.11
N PRO A 53 3.11 0.95 17.34
CA PRO A 53 3.70 1.98 18.18
C PRO A 53 3.36 3.38 17.66
N THR A 54 3.34 4.36 18.57
CA THR A 54 2.79 5.70 18.33
C THR A 54 3.47 6.39 17.15
N GLU A 55 4.78 6.24 17.02
CA GLU A 55 5.61 6.77 15.96
C GLU A 55 5.20 6.25 14.56
N TRP A 56 4.82 4.97 14.42
CA TRP A 56 4.26 4.47 13.14
C TRP A 56 2.85 5.00 12.88
N ARG A 57 2.03 5.18 13.92
CA ARG A 57 0.67 5.73 13.79
C ARG A 57 0.70 7.20 13.38
N GLU A 58 1.58 7.99 13.99
CA GLU A 58 1.81 9.40 13.65
C GLU A 58 2.33 9.54 12.22
N LEU A 59 3.35 8.74 11.84
CA LEU A 59 3.87 8.72 10.48
C LEU A 59 2.76 8.42 9.46
N ARG A 60 1.90 7.43 9.74
CA ARG A 60 0.75 7.13 8.88
C ARG A 60 -0.19 8.32 8.75
N GLY A 61 -0.54 8.97 9.86
CA GLY A 61 -1.42 10.14 9.85
C GLY A 61 -0.88 11.27 8.97
N TRP A 62 0.43 11.55 9.06
CA TRP A 62 1.06 12.57 8.22
C TRP A 62 1.14 12.18 6.75
N VAL A 63 1.41 10.91 6.44
CA VAL A 63 1.41 10.40 5.06
C VAL A 63 0.01 10.46 4.44
N ASP A 64 -1.03 10.12 5.19
CA ASP A 64 -2.43 10.24 4.78
C ASP A 64 -2.79 11.70 4.49
N ARG A 65 -2.39 12.61 5.40
CA ARG A 65 -2.58 14.06 5.20
C ARG A 65 -1.83 14.58 3.98
N LEU A 66 -0.59 14.16 3.76
CA LEU A 66 0.19 14.52 2.58
C LEU A 66 -0.49 14.05 1.29
N GLN A 67 -1.05 12.84 1.30
CA GLN A 67 -1.78 12.32 0.15
C GLN A 67 -3.08 13.10 -0.09
N ALA A 68 -3.80 13.50 0.96
CA ALA A 68 -4.98 14.35 0.84
C ALA A 68 -4.65 15.71 0.21
N LEU A 69 -3.59 16.38 0.68
CA LEU A 69 -3.14 17.65 0.12
C LEU A 69 -2.73 17.53 -1.35
N LYS A 70 -2.01 16.46 -1.72
CA LYS A 70 -1.66 16.19 -3.12
C LYS A 70 -2.89 15.95 -3.99
N ASN A 71 -3.91 15.27 -3.48
CA ASN A 71 -5.16 15.07 -4.20
C ASN A 71 -5.89 16.40 -4.42
N MET A 72 -5.94 17.26 -3.40
CA MET A 72 -6.50 18.62 -3.52
C MET A 72 -5.73 19.45 -4.53
N TYR A 73 -4.40 19.43 -4.48
CA TYR A 73 -3.54 20.13 -5.45
C TYR A 73 -3.83 19.69 -6.89
N GLN A 74 -3.95 18.38 -7.12
CA GLN A 74 -4.29 17.88 -8.46
C GLN A 74 -5.69 18.33 -8.91
N GLN A 75 -6.68 18.34 -8.00
CA GLN A 75 -8.02 18.82 -8.31
C GLN A 75 -8.02 20.31 -8.67
N GLU A 76 -7.30 21.14 -7.92
CA GLU A 76 -7.18 22.57 -8.21
C GLU A 76 -6.40 22.82 -9.50
N SER A 77 -5.35 22.04 -9.78
CA SER A 77 -4.60 22.14 -11.04
C SER A 77 -5.49 21.88 -12.24
N ASN A 78 -6.38 20.88 -12.14
CA ASN A 78 -7.34 20.58 -13.21
C ASN A 78 -8.39 21.70 -13.36
N ARG A 79 -8.81 22.33 -12.24
CA ARG A 79 -9.72 23.50 -12.29
C ARG A 79 -9.05 24.71 -12.92
N LEU A 80 -7.77 24.95 -12.61
CA LEU A 80 -6.99 26.04 -13.21
C LEU A 80 -6.97 25.92 -14.74
N GLU A 81 -6.72 24.71 -15.25
CA GLU A 81 -6.76 24.43 -16.69
C GLU A 81 -8.13 24.78 -17.30
N ALA A 82 -9.23 24.35 -16.66
CA ALA A 82 -10.59 24.65 -17.10
C ALA A 82 -10.92 26.15 -17.09
N HIS A 83 -10.57 26.87 -16.02
CA HIS A 83 -10.80 28.32 -15.93
C HIS A 83 -9.91 29.10 -16.91
N THR A 84 -8.69 28.62 -17.17
CA THR A 84 -7.79 29.21 -18.19
C THR A 84 -8.38 29.08 -19.59
N ALA A 85 -8.93 27.91 -19.93
CA ALA A 85 -9.59 27.70 -21.22
C ALA A 85 -10.82 28.60 -21.44
N THR A 86 -11.52 28.99 -20.37
CA THR A 86 -12.70 29.87 -20.43
C THR A 86 -12.37 31.36 -20.22
N GLY A 87 -11.11 31.72 -19.96
CA GLY A 87 -10.67 33.12 -19.79
C GLY A 87 -11.12 33.79 -18.49
N GLN A 88 -11.50 33.03 -17.46
CA GLN A 88 -12.06 33.56 -16.21
C GLN A 88 -10.98 34.08 -15.25
N ALA A 89 -10.42 35.27 -15.53
CA ALA A 89 -9.24 35.82 -14.85
C ALA A 89 -9.31 35.88 -13.31
N SER A 90 -10.46 36.26 -12.73
CA SER A 90 -10.63 36.32 -11.28
C SER A 90 -10.59 34.93 -10.62
N LEU A 91 -11.18 33.92 -11.27
CA LEU A 91 -11.17 32.54 -10.82
C LEU A 91 -9.78 31.92 -10.96
N ILE A 92 -9.08 32.19 -12.07
CA ILE A 92 -7.68 31.79 -12.27
C ILE A 92 -6.81 32.27 -11.10
N LYS A 93 -6.92 33.55 -10.73
CA LYS A 93 -6.15 34.12 -9.60
C LYS A 93 -6.51 33.48 -8.26
N SER A 94 -7.80 33.21 -8.02
CA SER A 94 -8.26 32.54 -6.80
C SER A 94 -7.71 31.11 -6.69
N VAL A 95 -7.79 30.33 -7.76
CA VAL A 95 -7.27 28.95 -7.80
C VAL A 95 -5.75 28.93 -7.66
N GLN A 96 -5.03 29.85 -8.31
CA GLN A 96 -3.57 29.95 -8.19
C GLN A 96 -3.15 30.21 -6.74
N THR A 97 -3.84 31.11 -6.04
CA THR A 97 -3.57 31.39 -4.62
C THR A 97 -3.73 30.13 -3.76
N HIS A 98 -4.75 29.31 -4.03
CA HIS A 98 -4.94 28.05 -3.32
C HIS A 98 -3.87 27.01 -3.67
N LEU A 99 -3.45 26.92 -4.94
CA LEU A 99 -2.35 26.05 -5.37
C LEU A 99 -1.03 26.40 -4.70
N ASP A 100 -0.70 27.69 -4.59
CA ASP A 100 0.52 28.16 -3.93
C ASP A 100 0.51 27.79 -2.43
N TRP A 101 -0.63 27.98 -1.75
CA TRP A 101 -0.80 27.54 -0.37
C TRP A 101 -0.66 26.02 -0.23
N LEU A 102 -1.32 25.23 -1.09
CA LEU A 102 -1.21 23.77 -1.08
C LEU A 102 0.22 23.30 -1.31
N ALA A 103 0.96 23.94 -2.22
CA ALA A 103 2.36 23.62 -2.49
C ALA A 103 3.25 23.86 -1.26
N GLN A 104 3.05 24.98 -0.55
CA GLN A 104 3.75 25.27 0.71
C GLN A 104 3.43 24.22 1.78
N GLN A 105 2.15 23.89 1.98
CA GLN A 105 1.74 22.87 2.97
C GLN A 105 2.29 21.47 2.63
N ILE A 106 2.32 21.11 1.35
CA ILE A 106 2.93 19.86 0.88
C ILE A 106 4.44 19.86 1.17
N GLY A 107 5.12 20.99 1.00
CA GLY A 107 6.54 21.16 1.31
C GLY A 107 6.83 20.99 2.79
N ALA A 108 6.11 21.74 3.64
CA ALA A 108 6.24 21.67 5.09
C ALA A 108 6.00 20.25 5.61
N LEU A 109 4.91 19.60 5.17
CA LEU A 109 4.58 18.27 5.66
C LEU A 109 5.55 17.19 5.19
N LYS A 110 6.21 17.36 4.03
CA LYS A 110 7.31 16.46 3.64
C LYS A 110 8.50 16.60 4.59
N HIS A 111 8.85 17.83 4.95
CA HIS A 111 9.91 18.08 5.92
C HIS A 111 9.59 17.49 7.28
N ASP A 112 8.37 17.71 7.79
CA ASP A 112 7.92 17.12 9.05
C ASP A 112 8.06 15.60 9.02
N ILE A 113 7.60 14.95 7.94
CA ILE A 113 7.70 13.49 7.78
C ILE A 113 9.15 13.01 7.81
N ASP A 114 10.06 13.68 7.10
CA ASP A 114 11.47 13.32 7.09
C ASP A 114 12.10 13.49 8.49
N ASP A 115 11.77 14.58 9.19
CA ASP A 115 12.22 14.84 10.56
C ASP A 115 11.71 13.79 11.55
N HIS A 116 10.46 13.34 11.41
CA HIS A 116 9.90 12.29 12.27
C HIS A 116 10.47 10.91 12.00
N ILE A 117 10.81 10.60 10.76
CA ILE A 117 11.59 9.39 10.47
C ILE A 117 12.96 9.51 11.13
N ASN A 118 13.64 10.64 11.00
CA ASN A 118 15.00 10.84 11.51
C ASN A 118 15.10 10.84 13.04
N ARG A 119 14.07 11.33 13.75
CA ARG A 119 14.06 11.40 15.22
C ARG A 119 13.77 10.06 15.91
N HIS A 120 13.33 9.04 15.16
CA HIS A 120 13.03 7.71 15.68
C HIS A 120 14.01 6.68 15.10
N PRO A 121 14.93 6.12 15.92
CA PRO A 121 15.99 5.24 15.42
C PRO A 121 15.50 4.03 14.62
N GLU A 122 14.43 3.36 15.06
CA GLU A 122 13.88 2.20 14.34
C GLU A 122 13.26 2.59 12.98
N LEU A 123 12.47 3.68 12.94
CA LEU A 123 11.92 4.18 11.67
C LEU A 123 13.01 4.59 10.70
N LYS A 124 14.06 5.26 11.21
CA LYS A 124 15.21 5.66 10.40
C LYS A 124 15.94 4.45 9.83
N HIS A 125 16.22 3.45 10.67
CA HIS A 125 16.86 2.22 10.24
C HIS A 125 16.06 1.50 9.16
N ASP A 126 14.76 1.30 9.36
CA ASP A 126 13.87 0.70 8.38
C ASP A 126 13.81 1.51 7.08
N ALA A 127 13.80 2.84 7.18
CA ALA A 127 13.80 3.72 6.02
C ALA A 127 15.10 3.60 5.20
N GLU A 128 16.26 3.56 5.86
CA GLU A 128 17.57 3.38 5.23
C GLU A 128 17.67 2.01 4.54
N LEU A 129 17.23 0.95 5.21
CA LEU A 129 17.17 -0.40 4.64
C LEU A 129 16.30 -0.43 3.37
N LEU A 130 15.10 0.15 3.41
CA LEU A 130 14.23 0.22 2.25
C LEU A 130 14.84 1.06 1.12
N HIS A 131 15.49 2.17 1.46
CA HIS A 131 16.11 3.07 0.48
C HIS A 131 17.33 2.43 -0.22
N SER A 132 18.05 1.54 0.47
CA SER A 132 19.20 0.81 -0.07
C SER A 132 18.86 -0.05 -1.30
N ILE A 133 17.58 -0.41 -1.48
CA ILE A 133 17.14 -1.25 -2.60
C ILE A 133 17.10 -0.41 -3.89
N PRO A 134 17.91 -0.75 -4.91
CA PRO A 134 17.95 0.05 -6.15
C PRO A 134 16.57 0.13 -6.82
N GLY A 135 16.13 1.37 -7.06
CA GLY A 135 14.81 1.68 -7.64
C GLY A 135 13.72 2.05 -6.63
N ILE A 136 14.02 2.03 -5.32
CA ILE A 136 13.14 2.55 -4.27
C ILE A 136 13.61 3.95 -3.84
N GLY A 137 12.86 4.98 -4.23
CA GLY A 137 13.11 6.37 -3.79
C GLY A 137 12.40 6.72 -2.47
N SER A 138 12.80 7.82 -1.83
CA SER A 138 12.35 8.24 -0.50
C SER A 138 10.82 8.33 -0.36
N THR A 139 10.12 8.89 -1.36
CA THR A 139 8.64 8.94 -1.33
C THR A 139 8.00 7.54 -1.26
N THR A 140 8.62 6.54 -1.88
CA THR A 140 8.16 5.14 -1.80
C THR A 140 8.46 4.56 -0.43
N VAL A 141 9.67 4.79 0.09
CA VAL A 141 10.08 4.37 1.44
C VAL A 141 9.07 4.85 2.47
N THR A 142 8.81 6.16 2.52
CA THR A 142 7.85 6.78 3.43
C THR A 142 6.47 6.13 3.35
N LYS A 143 5.95 5.89 2.14
CA LYS A 143 4.64 5.26 1.94
C LYS A 143 4.64 3.79 2.38
N VAL A 144 5.70 3.06 2.07
CA VAL A 144 5.84 1.66 2.49
C VAL A 144 5.83 1.61 4.02
N LEU A 145 6.73 2.34 4.66
CA LEU A 145 6.88 2.38 6.12
C LEU A 145 5.57 2.76 6.84
N ALA A 146 4.89 3.80 6.37
CA ALA A 146 3.62 4.26 6.93
C ALA A 146 2.51 3.20 6.86
N TYR A 147 2.34 2.53 5.72
CA TYR A 147 1.21 1.62 5.51
C TYR A 147 1.50 0.17 5.91
N THR A 148 2.74 -0.30 5.81
CA THR A 148 3.10 -1.63 6.32
C THR A 148 3.18 -1.63 7.84
N GLY A 149 3.49 -0.48 8.44
CA GLY A 149 3.89 -0.45 9.84
C GLY A 149 5.22 -1.17 10.02
N ASP A 150 5.47 -1.61 11.25
CA ASP A 150 6.60 -2.48 11.56
C ASP A 150 6.51 -3.79 10.76
N VAL A 151 7.49 -3.97 9.88
CA VAL A 151 7.58 -5.11 8.96
C VAL A 151 7.88 -6.43 9.67
N ARG A 152 8.42 -6.37 10.89
CA ARG A 152 8.74 -7.54 11.73
C ARG A 152 7.48 -8.29 12.19
N HIS A 153 6.30 -7.66 12.14
CA HIS A 153 5.01 -8.33 12.37
C HIS A 153 4.63 -9.35 11.29
N PHE A 154 5.26 -9.29 10.10
CA PHE A 154 4.98 -10.26 9.05
C PHE A 154 5.80 -11.52 9.25
N THR A 155 5.13 -12.66 9.41
CA THR A 155 5.78 -13.98 9.60
C THR A 155 6.73 -14.37 8.47
N ASN A 156 6.51 -13.86 7.25
CA ASN A 156 7.40 -14.05 6.12
C ASN A 156 7.08 -13.07 4.98
N ALA A 157 7.95 -13.04 3.98
CA ALA A 157 7.81 -12.15 2.82
C ALA A 157 6.56 -12.46 1.98
N LYS A 158 6.02 -13.69 2.03
CA LYS A 158 4.75 -14.01 1.36
C LYS A 158 3.57 -13.34 2.07
N ALA A 159 3.60 -13.24 3.39
CA ALA A 159 2.59 -12.54 4.19
C ALA A 159 2.57 -11.04 3.86
N LEU A 160 3.74 -10.40 3.78
CA LEU A 160 3.86 -8.99 3.36
C LEU A 160 3.30 -8.78 1.94
N VAL A 161 3.72 -9.62 0.99
CA VAL A 161 3.24 -9.56 -0.40
C VAL A 161 1.73 -9.75 -0.52
N ALA A 162 1.15 -10.62 0.30
CA ALA A 162 -0.29 -10.82 0.37
C ALA A 162 -1.03 -9.61 0.98
N PHE A 163 -0.45 -8.99 2.02
CA PHE A 163 -0.96 -7.78 2.65
C PHE A 163 -0.97 -6.59 1.67
N ILE A 164 0.12 -6.38 0.93
CA ILE A 164 0.18 -5.40 -0.16
C ILE A 164 -0.85 -5.78 -1.25
N GLY A 165 -0.97 -7.07 -1.56
CA GLY A 165 -1.89 -7.59 -2.56
C GLY A 165 -1.26 -7.73 -3.95
N VAL A 166 0.06 -7.89 -4.04
CA VAL A 166 0.78 -8.08 -5.31
C VAL A 166 0.92 -9.56 -5.70
N THR A 167 0.15 -10.43 -5.04
CA THR A 167 0.06 -11.87 -5.35
C THR A 167 -0.79 -12.11 -6.59
N PRO A 168 -0.34 -12.93 -7.56
CA PRO A 168 -1.20 -13.35 -8.66
C PRO A 168 -2.33 -14.25 -8.13
N ARG A 169 -3.56 -13.97 -8.57
CA ARG A 169 -4.74 -14.80 -8.36
C ARG A 169 -4.96 -15.63 -9.61
N GLN A 170 -4.78 -16.94 -9.48
CA GLN A 170 -5.17 -17.90 -10.51
C GLN A 170 -6.64 -18.27 -10.30
N ARG A 171 -7.39 -18.38 -11.40
CA ARG A 171 -8.75 -18.94 -11.41
C ARG A 171 -8.71 -20.17 -12.30
N LEU A 172 -8.53 -21.33 -11.67
CA LEU A 172 -8.63 -22.64 -12.31
C LEU A 172 -9.88 -23.30 -11.70
N SER A 173 -10.93 -23.49 -12.49
CA SER A 173 -12.09 -24.31 -12.09
C SER A 173 -12.25 -25.44 -13.10
N GLY A 174 -11.99 -26.67 -12.66
CA GLY A 174 -11.95 -27.85 -13.54
C GLY A 174 -10.76 -27.87 -14.50
N SER A 175 -10.70 -28.87 -15.37
CA SER A 175 -9.66 -29.06 -16.38
C SER A 175 -9.76 -28.10 -17.58
N SER A 176 -10.93 -27.46 -17.77
CA SER A 176 -11.24 -26.72 -19.01
C SER A 176 -11.32 -25.19 -18.86
N VAL A 177 -11.37 -24.63 -17.64
CA VAL A 177 -11.43 -23.16 -17.44
C VAL A 177 -10.11 -22.64 -16.89
N LYS A 178 -9.21 -22.22 -17.79
CA LYS A 178 -8.01 -21.43 -17.46
C LYS A 178 -8.36 -19.95 -17.51
N GLY A 179 -8.95 -19.42 -16.44
CA GLY A 179 -9.21 -17.99 -16.31
C GLY A 179 -7.90 -17.20 -16.33
N ARG A 180 -7.92 -15.98 -16.91
CA ARG A 180 -6.74 -15.11 -16.97
C ARG A 180 -6.19 -14.87 -15.56
N THR A 181 -4.90 -15.18 -15.34
CA THR A 181 -4.21 -14.84 -14.10
C THR A 181 -4.16 -13.33 -13.95
N MET A 182 -4.78 -12.82 -12.88
CA MET A 182 -4.83 -11.39 -12.57
C MET A 182 -4.18 -11.14 -11.21
N MET A 183 -3.64 -9.95 -10.99
CA MET A 183 -3.17 -9.55 -9.67
C MET A 183 -4.35 -9.48 -8.68
N SER A 184 -4.13 -9.92 -7.45
CA SER A 184 -5.12 -9.82 -6.39
C SER A 184 -5.49 -8.36 -6.12
N ARG A 185 -6.78 -8.08 -5.90
CA ARG A 185 -7.25 -6.75 -5.44
C ARG A 185 -7.52 -6.71 -3.94
N THR A 186 -7.26 -7.81 -3.22
CA THR A 186 -7.67 -8.01 -1.82
C THR A 186 -6.72 -7.39 -0.79
N GLY A 187 -5.55 -6.85 -1.19
CA GLY A 187 -4.61 -6.18 -0.28
C GLY A 187 -4.75 -4.65 -0.24
N HIS A 188 -3.76 -3.96 0.33
CA HIS A 188 -3.73 -2.50 0.45
C HIS A 188 -3.52 -1.79 -0.90
N ALA A 189 -4.54 -1.07 -1.38
CA ALA A 189 -4.54 -0.46 -2.71
C ALA A 189 -3.44 0.60 -2.88
N ASP A 190 -3.22 1.44 -1.88
CA ASP A 190 -2.22 2.51 -1.97
C ASP A 190 -0.78 1.98 -1.97
N LEU A 191 -0.47 0.92 -1.21
CA LEU A 191 0.82 0.24 -1.29
C LEU A 191 1.07 -0.39 -2.66
N ARG A 192 0.05 -1.05 -3.26
CA ARG A 192 0.20 -1.54 -4.65
C ARG A 192 0.51 -0.42 -5.63
N ARG A 193 -0.21 0.71 -5.50
CA ARG A 193 0.00 1.87 -6.38
C ARG A 193 1.39 2.45 -6.16
N ALA A 194 1.82 2.56 -4.90
CA ALA A 194 3.13 3.08 -4.52
C ALA A 194 4.28 2.21 -5.06
N LEU A 195 4.11 0.90 -5.19
CA LEU A 195 5.15 -0.02 -5.65
C LEU A 195 5.20 -0.22 -7.17
N TYR A 196 4.19 0.23 -7.93
CA TYR A 196 4.16 -0.01 -9.37
C TYR A 196 5.31 0.69 -10.12
N MET A 197 5.44 2.00 -9.93
CA MET A 197 6.51 2.79 -10.58
C MET A 197 7.91 2.37 -10.06
N PRO A 198 8.14 2.22 -8.75
CA PRO A 198 9.38 1.64 -8.22
C PRO A 198 9.69 0.26 -8.79
N GLY A 199 8.69 -0.60 -9.00
CA GLY A 199 8.90 -1.90 -9.66
C GLY A 199 9.47 -1.78 -11.07
N LEU A 200 8.99 -0.80 -11.86
CA LEU A 200 9.51 -0.53 -13.20
C LEU A 200 10.92 0.06 -13.17
N VAL A 201 11.17 1.01 -12.27
CA VAL A 201 12.51 1.63 -12.09
C VAL A 201 13.50 0.58 -11.60
N ALA A 202 13.12 -0.23 -10.61
CA ALA A 202 13.96 -1.30 -10.07
C ALA A 202 14.27 -2.36 -11.14
N ARG A 203 13.36 -2.66 -12.08
CA ARG A 203 13.69 -3.50 -13.24
C ARG A 203 14.84 -2.93 -14.08
N ARG A 204 14.95 -1.61 -14.19
CA ARG A 204 15.99 -0.94 -14.98
C ARG A 204 17.33 -0.89 -14.24
N HIS A 205 17.30 -0.64 -12.93
CA HIS A 205 18.50 -0.32 -12.14
C HIS A 205 18.99 -1.46 -11.23
N ASN A 206 18.13 -2.42 -10.86
CA ASN A 206 18.51 -3.56 -10.03
C ASN A 206 18.82 -4.78 -10.93
N PRO A 207 20.08 -5.28 -10.97
CA PRO A 207 20.46 -6.39 -11.84
C PRO A 207 19.64 -7.67 -11.62
N VAL A 208 19.29 -7.98 -10.37
CA VAL A 208 18.50 -9.17 -10.01
C VAL A 208 17.08 -9.07 -10.57
N LEU A 209 16.46 -7.89 -10.46
CA LEU A 209 15.10 -7.66 -10.96
C LEU A 209 15.07 -7.52 -12.49
N ARG A 210 16.14 -6.98 -13.09
CA ARG A 210 16.33 -6.95 -14.54
C ARG A 210 16.37 -8.35 -15.11
N ALA A 211 17.31 -9.19 -14.65
CA ALA A 211 17.46 -10.57 -15.10
C ALA A 211 16.17 -11.38 -14.90
N PHE A 212 15.48 -11.18 -13.77
CA PHE A 212 14.19 -11.82 -13.51
C PHE A 212 13.10 -11.38 -14.50
N GLY A 213 12.96 -10.08 -14.75
CA GLY A 213 11.97 -9.53 -15.68
C GLY A 213 12.23 -9.93 -17.13
N ASP A 214 13.49 -9.96 -17.54
CA ASP A 214 13.88 -10.31 -18.91
C ASP A 214 13.63 -11.80 -19.17
N ARG A 215 13.99 -12.68 -18.22
CA ARG A 215 13.63 -14.11 -18.27
C ARG A 215 12.12 -14.35 -18.34
N LEU A 216 11.31 -13.56 -17.64
CA LEU A 216 9.85 -13.69 -17.75
C LEU A 216 9.32 -13.17 -19.10
N SER A 217 9.99 -12.19 -19.70
CA SER A 217 9.58 -11.64 -20.99
C SER A 217 9.78 -12.65 -22.12
N THR A 218 10.81 -13.52 -22.04
CA THR A 218 11.04 -14.59 -23.02
C THR A 218 9.98 -15.70 -22.97
N THR A 219 9.24 -15.83 -21.86
CA THR A 219 8.15 -16.83 -21.74
C THR A 219 6.85 -16.44 -22.45
N GLY A 220 6.83 -15.30 -23.15
CA GLY A 220 5.63 -14.80 -23.85
C GLY A 220 4.60 -14.12 -22.93
N LEU A 221 4.97 -13.83 -21.68
CA LEU A 221 4.10 -13.10 -20.76
C LEU A 221 3.88 -11.66 -21.22
N ALA A 222 2.63 -11.20 -21.12
CA ALA A 222 2.30 -9.81 -21.41
C ALA A 222 3.13 -8.82 -20.56
N PRO A 223 3.55 -7.66 -21.09
CA PRO A 223 4.41 -6.72 -20.36
C PRO A 223 3.87 -6.30 -18.99
N ARG A 224 2.54 -6.13 -18.87
CA ARG A 224 1.88 -5.80 -17.60
C ARG A 224 1.97 -6.95 -16.57
N ALA A 225 1.97 -8.20 -17.02
CA ALA A 225 2.14 -9.36 -16.15
C ALA A 225 3.60 -9.46 -15.65
N VAL A 226 4.58 -9.19 -16.52
CA VAL A 226 6.00 -9.10 -16.13
C VAL A 226 6.20 -7.99 -15.09
N ALA A 227 5.64 -6.80 -15.31
CA ALA A 227 5.70 -5.70 -14.34
C ALA A 227 5.10 -6.10 -12.98
N GLY A 228 3.97 -6.80 -12.97
CA GLY A 228 3.36 -7.32 -11.75
C GLY A 228 4.25 -8.34 -11.02
N ALA A 229 4.91 -9.23 -11.76
CA ALA A 229 5.84 -10.20 -11.18
C ALA A 229 7.10 -9.53 -10.61
N VAL A 230 7.66 -8.53 -11.30
CA VAL A 230 8.79 -7.73 -10.80
C VAL A 230 8.40 -6.97 -9.54
N MET A 231 7.23 -6.31 -9.52
CA MET A 231 6.73 -5.63 -8.32
C MET A 231 6.58 -6.58 -7.14
N ARG A 232 6.09 -7.80 -7.38
CA ARG A 232 6.03 -8.85 -6.34
C ARG A 232 7.43 -9.23 -5.84
N LYS A 233 8.40 -9.40 -6.74
CA LYS A 233 9.78 -9.73 -6.36
C LYS A 233 10.42 -8.57 -5.58
N LEU A 234 10.16 -7.32 -5.94
CA LEU A 234 10.59 -6.13 -5.21
C LEU A 234 10.03 -6.12 -3.78
N ALA A 235 8.72 -6.35 -3.61
CA ALA A 235 8.09 -6.47 -2.29
C ALA A 235 8.60 -7.66 -1.45
N HIS A 236 9.20 -8.68 -2.08
CA HIS A 236 9.91 -9.73 -1.35
C HIS A 236 11.27 -9.26 -0.81
N LEU A 237 11.93 -8.32 -1.49
CA LEU A 237 13.22 -7.78 -1.07
C LEU A 237 13.07 -6.79 0.08
N THR A 238 11.94 -6.08 0.17
CA THR A 238 11.69 -5.09 1.25
C THR A 238 11.64 -5.71 2.65
N LEU A 239 11.25 -6.98 2.81
CA LEU A 239 11.33 -7.68 4.10
C LEU A 239 12.70 -8.36 4.35
N ARG A 240 13.52 -8.51 3.30
CA ARG A 240 14.82 -9.19 3.36
C ARG A 240 15.99 -8.20 3.45
N GLY A 241 15.73 -6.91 3.68
CA GLY A 241 16.76 -5.87 3.81
C GLY A 241 17.88 -6.29 4.77
N ASP A 242 17.50 -6.94 5.88
CA ASP A 242 18.43 -7.49 6.88
C ASP A 242 19.44 -8.52 6.32
N GLN A 243 19.14 -9.17 5.19
CA GLN A 243 20.03 -10.15 4.55
C GLN A 243 20.73 -9.64 3.29
N ILE A 244 20.34 -8.48 2.75
CA ILE A 244 20.93 -7.95 1.50
C ILE A 244 22.24 -7.19 1.79
N GLY A 245 22.41 -6.66 3.00
CA GLY A 245 23.70 -6.09 3.44
C GLY A 245 24.86 -7.09 3.53
N ALA A 246 24.57 -8.40 3.45
CA ALA A 246 25.58 -9.46 3.46
C ALA A 246 25.90 -10.03 2.05
N ALA A 247 25.29 -9.50 0.98
CA ALA A 247 25.43 -10.06 -0.36
C ALA A 247 25.52 -8.99 -1.47
N ILE A 248 26.20 -7.87 -1.16
CA ILE A 248 26.80 -6.98 -2.16
C ILE A 248 28.31 -7.02 -1.97
#